data_AF-A0A9P9GJ30-F1
#
_entry.id   AF-A0A9P9GJ30-F1
#
_cell.length_a   1.000
_cell.length_b   1.000
_cell.length_c   1.000
_cell.angle_alpha   90.00
_cell.angle_beta   90.00
_cell.angle_gamma   90.00
#
_symmetry.space_group_name_H-M   'P 1'
#
loop_
_entity.id
_entity.type
_entity.pdbx_description
1 polymer ?
#
loop_
_entity_poly.entity_id
_entity_poly.type
_entity_poly.pdbx_seq_one_letter_code
_entity_poly.pdbx_strand_id
1 'polypeptide(L)'
;MPPDQHQLGIKRNWKTLRFLRAKNEGLTIILDHHFNSKIYTSGSRLAGEVVLNTAKAMKLEGLQILLVGRAETRQHYPDVVKIASHQFLRLQMPTSASTYPTDRVIQPSTAYNFPFCFTVPIQLAIGACSHRVETSNTQNHHLRLPPTLGSWERDDMGLELATITYSIEAWMSGKSLTDSATLRLEAYQAVNVIGATFEDPPLSLDHENRAYTLQQSCNVGTHLLSPSDGKIKATAAQPGAIRLTNDGYRAGRFTVPVGLTFEPSSVNIIPPQYCSISAKLEAQTLYSYEPMRHLPSMKEMEINCYPYRRKTVSLDPSTIQVQWSQHPRPDVVSKTIRHGHCVPPIFHTAAIEVPLQLPTHTKMFLPTFYSCLISRTYTTHLVLNIAGTRLRLSTPIQIILEPSQADSRSALPENPRETCRELSLIAVQILANWAGQVRPIFSIKVSIVVACFVRDAKFTLPKRQAINAKASSFQGLGQGVGRRA
;
A
#
# COMPACT_ATOMS: atom_id res chain seq x y z
N MET A 1 0.96 -7.69 59.19
CA MET A 1 0.36 -7.54 57.84
C MET A 1 1.47 -7.15 56.89
N PRO A 2 1.99 -8.07 56.07
CA PRO A 2 2.89 -7.71 54.97
C PRO A 2 2.06 -7.36 53.73
N PRO A 3 2.55 -6.45 52.86
CA PRO A 3 1.81 -5.93 51.72
C PRO A 3 1.77 -6.92 50.56
N ASP A 4 0.65 -6.88 49.85
CA ASP A 4 0.25 -7.78 48.76
C ASP A 4 1.23 -7.82 47.58
N GLN A 5 1.50 -9.04 47.14
CA GLN A 5 2.19 -9.35 45.90
C GLN A 5 1.34 -8.91 44.70
N HIS A 6 1.72 -7.81 44.06
CA HIS A 6 1.27 -7.49 42.71
C HIS A 6 1.79 -8.54 41.74
N GLN A 7 0.93 -9.48 41.36
CA GLN A 7 1.14 -10.34 40.19
C GLN A 7 1.31 -9.46 38.95
N LEU A 8 2.52 -9.43 38.41
CA LEU A 8 2.82 -9.00 37.04
C LEU A 8 2.11 -9.96 36.08
N GLY A 9 0.85 -9.65 35.77
CA GLY A 9 0.10 -10.30 34.71
C GLY A 9 0.73 -9.99 33.37
N ILE A 10 1.66 -10.83 32.92
CA ILE A 10 2.09 -10.90 31.52
C ILE A 10 0.85 -11.28 30.72
N LYS A 11 0.17 -10.28 30.12
CA LYS A 11 -0.89 -10.50 29.15
C LYS A 11 -0.29 -11.25 27.96
N ARG A 12 -0.43 -12.58 27.97
CA ARG A 12 -0.05 -13.46 26.87
C ARG A 12 -0.88 -13.07 25.65
N ASN A 13 -0.23 -12.40 24.70
CA ASN A 13 -0.83 -11.95 23.46
C ASN A 13 -1.06 -13.18 22.54
N TRP A 14 -2.32 -13.40 22.14
CA TRP A 14 -2.65 -14.51 21.25
C TRP A 14 -2.06 -14.34 19.84
N LYS A 15 -1.70 -13.11 19.45
CA LYS A 15 -1.00 -12.80 18.18
C LYS A 15 0.31 -13.57 18.05
N THR A 16 0.94 -13.87 19.19
CA THR A 16 2.18 -14.64 19.26
C THR A 16 1.94 -16.15 19.46
N LEU A 17 0.72 -16.59 19.81
CA LEU A 17 0.47 -18.01 20.13
C LEU A 17 0.51 -18.95 18.91
N ARG A 18 0.29 -18.45 17.69
CA ARG A 18 0.54 -19.25 16.46
C ARG A 18 2.04 -19.37 16.18
N PHE A 19 2.80 -18.29 16.36
CA PHE A 19 4.26 -18.26 16.12
C PHE A 19 5.07 -18.96 17.23
N LEU A 20 4.55 -19.02 18.45
CA LEU A 20 5.16 -19.74 19.58
C LEU A 20 4.82 -21.23 19.63
N ARG A 21 3.94 -21.73 18.75
CA ARG A 21 3.49 -23.14 18.75
C ARG A 21 4.25 -24.05 17.79
N ALA A 22 5.11 -23.52 16.92
CA ALA A 22 6.00 -24.36 16.13
C ALA A 22 7.09 -24.90 17.05
N LYS A 23 6.84 -26.09 17.61
CA LYS A 23 7.89 -26.91 18.21
C LYS A 23 8.78 -27.32 17.04
N ASN A 24 9.83 -26.54 16.77
CA ASN A 24 10.83 -26.80 15.71
C ASN A 24 11.68 -28.03 16.08
N GLU A 25 11.06 -29.20 16.24
CA GLU A 25 11.79 -30.45 16.39
C GLU A 25 12.24 -30.92 15.01
N GLY A 26 13.19 -30.16 14.44
CA GLY A 26 13.97 -30.58 13.28
C GLY A 26 13.70 -29.89 11.95
N LEU A 27 12.84 -28.88 11.87
CA LEU A 27 12.70 -28.04 10.67
C LEU A 27 12.91 -26.57 11.05
N THR A 28 13.73 -25.86 10.31
CA THR A 28 14.04 -24.45 10.57
C THR A 28 14.13 -23.68 9.26
N ILE A 29 13.68 -22.43 9.26
CA ILE A 29 13.82 -21.50 8.12
C ILE A 29 14.90 -20.49 8.46
N ILE A 30 15.87 -20.34 7.57
CA ILE A 30 16.93 -19.34 7.67
C ILE A 30 16.78 -18.39 6.49
N LEU A 31 16.63 -17.10 6.76
CA LEU A 31 16.50 -16.06 5.74
C LEU A 31 17.80 -15.28 5.57
N ASP A 32 18.18 -15.03 4.32
CA ASP A 32 19.40 -14.29 3.97
C ASP A 32 19.27 -12.83 4.38
N HIS A 33 20.24 -12.34 5.18
CA HIS A 33 20.34 -10.94 5.60
C HIS A 33 19.03 -10.40 6.20
N HIS A 34 18.27 -11.25 6.90
CA HIS A 34 17.03 -10.87 7.57
C HIS A 34 17.28 -10.48 9.03
N PHE A 35 16.56 -9.46 9.48
CA PHE A 35 16.44 -9.06 10.87
C PHE A 35 15.01 -8.56 11.10
N ASN A 36 14.55 -8.53 12.35
CA ASN A 36 13.14 -8.33 12.69
C ASN A 36 12.55 -7.00 12.15
N SER A 37 13.35 -5.95 12.06
CA SER A 37 12.97 -4.64 11.51
C SER A 37 13.28 -4.47 10.02
N LYS A 38 13.58 -5.55 9.27
CA LYS A 38 13.75 -5.45 7.82
C LYS A 38 12.40 -5.35 7.14
N ILE A 39 12.22 -4.31 6.30
CA ILE A 39 11.04 -4.15 5.44
C ILE A 39 11.36 -4.67 4.05
N TYR A 40 10.48 -5.52 3.53
CA TYR A 40 10.50 -5.96 2.15
C TYR A 40 9.43 -5.20 1.37
N THR A 41 9.83 -4.55 0.29
CA THR A 41 8.94 -3.79 -0.59
C THR A 41 8.64 -4.58 -1.86
N SER A 42 7.71 -4.11 -2.69
CA SER A 42 7.45 -4.71 -4.00
C SER A 42 8.74 -4.84 -4.83
N GLY A 43 9.02 -6.03 -5.35
CA GLY A 43 10.26 -6.37 -6.06
C GLY A 43 11.39 -6.88 -5.16
N SER A 44 11.27 -6.75 -3.83
CA SER A 44 12.29 -7.27 -2.91
C SER A 44 12.45 -8.79 -3.03
N ARG A 45 13.70 -9.25 -3.00
CA ARG A 45 14.06 -10.67 -3.00
C ARG A 45 14.02 -11.22 -1.58
N LEU A 46 13.27 -12.31 -1.39
CA LEU A 46 13.16 -13.10 -0.16
C LEU A 46 13.80 -14.46 -0.39
N ALA A 47 15.09 -14.58 -0.07
CA ALA A 47 15.88 -15.80 -0.26
C ALA A 47 16.36 -16.37 1.07
N GLY A 48 16.62 -17.68 1.07
CA GLY A 48 17.10 -18.40 2.24
C GLY A 48 17.05 -19.90 2.03
N GLU A 49 17.15 -20.65 3.13
CA GLU A 49 17.13 -22.10 3.13
C GLU A 49 16.23 -22.65 4.23
N VAL A 50 15.57 -23.76 3.92
CA VAL A 50 14.91 -24.59 4.92
C VAL A 50 15.88 -25.70 5.32
N VAL A 51 16.22 -25.76 6.61
CA VAL A 51 17.14 -26.75 7.17
C VAL A 51 16.32 -27.81 7.90
N LEU A 52 16.49 -29.06 7.46
CA LEU A 52 15.91 -30.24 8.06
C LEU A 52 17.00 -31.01 8.82
N ASN A 53 16.74 -31.28 10.11
CA ASN A 53 17.58 -32.09 10.98
C ASN A 53 16.68 -32.94 11.87
N THR A 54 16.55 -34.23 11.57
CA THR A 54 15.69 -35.14 12.33
C THR A 54 16.52 -36.09 13.22
N ALA A 55 15.98 -36.45 14.38
CA ALA A 55 16.58 -37.47 15.25
C ALA A 55 16.29 -38.90 14.76
N LYS A 56 15.24 -39.08 13.94
CA LYS A 56 14.83 -40.36 13.36
C LYS A 56 15.05 -40.37 11.86
N ALA A 57 15.42 -41.53 11.33
CA ALA A 57 15.51 -41.75 9.90
C ALA A 57 14.10 -41.73 9.30
N MET A 58 13.91 -41.02 8.19
CA MET A 58 12.59 -40.93 7.55
C MET A 58 12.68 -40.92 6.03
N LYS A 59 11.67 -41.49 5.38
CA LYS A 59 11.43 -41.34 3.94
C LYS A 59 10.57 -40.12 3.69
N LEU A 60 11.12 -39.12 3.03
CA LEU A 60 10.47 -37.86 2.69
C LEU A 60 9.45 -38.06 1.57
N GLU A 61 8.19 -37.74 1.86
CA GLU A 61 7.09 -37.85 0.89
C GLU A 61 6.79 -36.50 0.24
N GLY A 62 6.87 -35.40 0.99
CA GLY A 62 6.55 -34.07 0.51
C GLY A 62 7.30 -32.97 1.26
N LEU A 63 7.67 -31.93 0.51
CA LEU A 63 8.20 -30.66 0.99
C LEU A 63 7.45 -29.54 0.27
N GLN A 64 6.94 -28.58 1.01
CA GLN A 64 6.37 -27.35 0.48
C GLN A 64 6.97 -26.15 1.18
N ILE A 65 7.42 -25.17 0.40
CA ILE A 65 7.90 -23.88 0.90
C ILE A 65 7.02 -22.81 0.26
N LEU A 66 6.40 -21.98 1.09
CA LEU A 66 5.39 -21.02 0.69
C LEU A 66 5.75 -19.62 1.19
N LEU A 67 5.53 -18.60 0.37
CA LEU A 67 5.36 -17.22 0.83
C LEU A 67 3.87 -16.93 0.92
N VAL A 68 3.41 -16.60 2.13
CA VAL A 68 1.99 -16.44 2.43
C VAL A 68 1.72 -15.05 3.00
N GLY A 69 0.66 -14.41 2.52
CA GLY A 69 0.09 -13.19 3.09
C GLY A 69 -1.35 -13.43 3.55
N ARG A 70 -1.65 -13.10 4.81
CA ARG A 70 -2.99 -13.28 5.40
C ARG A 70 -3.48 -12.01 6.08
N ALA A 71 -4.74 -11.68 5.85
CA ALA A 71 -5.48 -10.69 6.60
C ALA A 71 -6.46 -11.42 7.54
N GLU A 72 -6.41 -11.11 8.83
CA GLU A 72 -7.32 -11.68 9.83
C GLU A 72 -8.02 -10.56 10.60
N THR A 73 -9.33 -10.69 10.76
CA THR A 73 -10.16 -9.77 11.53
C THR A 73 -10.95 -10.52 12.60
N ARG A 74 -11.22 -9.84 13.70
CA ARG A 74 -12.00 -10.37 14.83
C ARG A 74 -13.06 -9.36 15.24
N GLN A 75 -14.31 -9.78 15.22
CA GLN A 75 -15.44 -8.96 15.63
C GLN A 75 -16.14 -9.60 16.82
N HIS A 76 -16.19 -8.86 17.93
CA HIS A 76 -16.88 -9.26 19.14
C HIS A 76 -18.33 -8.77 19.09
N TYR A 77 -19.26 -9.71 19.06
CA TYR A 77 -20.69 -9.48 19.32
C TYR A 77 -20.99 -9.93 20.76
N PRO A 78 -22.14 -9.51 21.35
CA PRO A 78 -22.48 -9.88 22.73
C PRO A 78 -22.35 -11.37 23.03
N ASP A 79 -22.76 -12.24 22.10
CA ASP A 79 -22.81 -13.69 22.32
C ASP A 79 -21.79 -14.49 21.49
N VAL A 80 -21.10 -13.87 20.53
CA VAL A 80 -20.22 -14.58 19.60
C VAL A 80 -19.03 -13.74 19.14
N VAL A 81 -17.88 -14.38 19.01
CA VAL A 81 -16.72 -13.79 18.32
C VAL A 81 -16.68 -14.34 16.90
N LYS A 82 -16.82 -13.47 15.91
CA LYS A 82 -16.66 -13.83 14.49
C LYS A 82 -15.22 -13.53 14.06
N ILE A 83 -14.57 -14.51 13.43
CA ILE A 83 -13.21 -14.38 12.89
C ILE A 83 -13.29 -14.56 11.38
N ALA A 84 -12.79 -13.59 10.62
CA ALA A 84 -12.58 -13.74 9.19
C ALA A 84 -11.08 -13.83 8.89
N SER A 85 -10.73 -14.67 7.93
CA SER A 85 -9.36 -14.86 7.46
C SER A 85 -9.36 -14.88 5.94
N HIS A 86 -8.48 -14.10 5.33
CA HIS A 86 -8.31 -14.02 3.90
C HIS A 86 -6.85 -14.15 3.54
N GLN A 87 -6.49 -15.26 2.89
CA GLN A 87 -5.16 -15.49 2.35
C GLN A 87 -5.07 -14.86 0.96
N PHE A 88 -4.63 -13.62 0.91
CA PHE A 88 -4.56 -12.82 -0.32
C PHE A 88 -3.29 -13.10 -1.14
N LEU A 89 -2.24 -13.68 -0.53
CA LEU A 89 -1.00 -14.06 -1.20
C LEU A 89 -0.63 -15.50 -0.85
N ARG A 90 -0.32 -16.29 -1.88
CA ARG A 90 0.23 -17.63 -1.75
C ARG A 90 1.14 -17.92 -2.95
N LEU A 91 2.45 -17.84 -2.74
CA LEU A 91 3.44 -18.27 -3.73
C LEU A 91 4.09 -19.55 -3.23
N GLN A 92 4.23 -20.54 -4.11
CA GLN A 92 4.85 -21.82 -3.79
C GLN A 92 6.18 -21.93 -4.52
N MET A 93 7.24 -22.32 -3.80
CA MET A 93 8.48 -22.69 -4.46
C MET A 93 8.30 -23.98 -5.25
N PRO A 94 8.74 -24.01 -6.52
CA PRO A 94 8.87 -25.26 -7.26
C PRO A 94 9.93 -26.12 -6.58
N THR A 95 9.56 -27.33 -6.14
CA THR A 95 10.51 -28.33 -5.65
C THR A 95 10.85 -29.29 -6.79
N SER A 96 12.12 -29.35 -7.18
CA SER A 96 12.58 -30.27 -8.22
C SER A 96 12.91 -31.64 -7.62
N ALA A 97 12.78 -32.71 -8.42
CA ALA A 97 13.16 -34.05 -7.96
C ALA A 97 14.64 -34.13 -7.53
N SER A 98 15.51 -33.32 -8.14
CA SER A 98 16.94 -33.21 -7.81
C SER A 98 17.22 -32.51 -6.48
N THR A 99 16.25 -31.80 -5.89
CA THR A 99 16.42 -31.17 -4.57
C THR A 99 16.27 -32.20 -3.44
N TYR A 100 15.75 -33.39 -3.73
CA TYR A 100 15.62 -34.46 -2.73
C TYR A 100 16.91 -35.29 -2.65
N PRO A 101 17.31 -35.72 -1.43
CA PRO A 101 18.41 -36.68 -1.29
C PRO A 101 18.07 -38.01 -1.97
N THR A 102 19.11 -38.79 -2.28
CA THR A 102 18.99 -40.10 -2.92
C THR A 102 17.99 -40.98 -2.17
N ASP A 103 17.08 -41.64 -2.90
CA ASP A 103 15.97 -42.45 -2.40
C ASP A 103 14.96 -41.72 -1.48
N ARG A 104 15.08 -40.39 -1.37
CA ARG A 104 14.31 -39.52 -0.47
C ARG A 104 14.46 -39.91 1.00
N VAL A 105 15.58 -40.52 1.37
CA VAL A 105 15.85 -40.93 2.75
C VAL A 105 16.62 -39.83 3.47
N ILE A 106 16.06 -39.38 4.58
CA ILE A 106 16.64 -38.43 5.52
C ILE A 106 17.27 -39.23 6.64
N GLN A 107 18.58 -39.11 6.78
CA GLN A 107 19.33 -39.78 7.84
C GLN A 107 19.30 -38.96 9.14
N PRO A 108 19.29 -39.63 10.30
CA PRO A 108 19.41 -38.95 11.59
C PRO A 108 20.65 -38.06 11.64
N SER A 109 20.57 -36.93 12.34
CA SER A 109 21.70 -36.05 12.63
C SER A 109 22.45 -35.48 11.40
N THR A 110 21.90 -35.64 10.19
CA THR A 110 22.39 -35.02 8.98
C THR A 110 21.50 -33.85 8.62
N ALA A 111 22.10 -32.68 8.37
CA ALA A 111 21.37 -31.50 7.94
C ALA A 111 21.12 -31.55 6.43
N TYR A 112 19.86 -31.39 6.03
CA TYR A 112 19.46 -31.27 4.63
C TYR A 112 18.92 -29.87 4.37
N ASN A 113 19.48 -29.18 3.39
CA ASN A 113 19.15 -27.79 3.09
C ASN A 113 18.34 -27.71 1.80
N PHE A 114 17.22 -26.98 1.85
CA PHE A 114 16.34 -26.75 0.72
C PHE A 114 16.27 -25.25 0.44
N PRO A 115 16.99 -24.74 -0.58
CA PRO A 115 17.02 -23.33 -0.88
C PRO A 115 15.68 -22.85 -1.45
N PHE A 116 15.32 -21.62 -1.13
CA PHE A 116 14.17 -20.93 -1.71
C PHE A 116 14.50 -19.49 -2.09
N CYS A 117 13.73 -18.96 -3.04
CA CYS A 117 13.83 -17.57 -3.45
C CYS A 117 12.50 -17.08 -3.99
N PHE A 118 11.84 -16.20 -3.24
CA PHE A 118 10.65 -15.49 -3.65
C PHE A 118 10.99 -14.05 -4.05
N THR A 119 10.11 -13.47 -4.87
CA THR A 119 10.09 -12.01 -5.10
C THR A 119 8.76 -11.49 -4.59
N VAL A 120 8.78 -10.43 -3.77
CA VAL A 120 7.53 -9.78 -3.32
C VAL A 120 6.83 -9.21 -4.56
N PRO A 121 5.60 -9.63 -4.86
CA PRO A 121 4.93 -9.18 -6.08
C PRO A 121 4.61 -7.69 -6.01
N ILE A 122 4.53 -7.05 -7.18
CA ILE A 122 4.09 -5.66 -7.32
C ILE A 122 2.57 -5.57 -7.12
N GLN A 123 1.84 -6.58 -7.60
CA GLN A 123 0.39 -6.68 -7.50
C GLN A 123 -0.01 -8.13 -7.22
N LEU A 124 -1.11 -8.33 -6.51
CA LEU A 124 -1.69 -9.64 -6.26
C LEU A 124 -2.29 -10.23 -7.54
N ALA A 125 -2.31 -11.55 -7.63
CA ALA A 125 -3.00 -12.25 -8.71
C ALA A 125 -4.51 -11.92 -8.67
N ILE A 126 -5.16 -11.89 -9.84
CA ILE A 126 -6.57 -11.51 -9.96
C ILE A 126 -7.51 -12.34 -9.07
N GLY A 127 -7.15 -13.60 -8.79
CA GLY A 127 -7.88 -14.49 -7.90
C GLY A 127 -7.80 -14.14 -6.41
N ALA A 128 -6.92 -13.21 -6.01
CA ALA A 128 -6.85 -12.73 -4.62
C ALA A 128 -8.12 -11.95 -4.22
N CYS A 129 -8.79 -11.30 -5.18
CA CYS A 129 -10.07 -10.63 -4.95
C CYS A 129 -11.15 -11.25 -5.85
N SER A 130 -11.73 -12.38 -5.41
CA SER A 130 -12.75 -13.13 -6.14
C SER A 130 -14.19 -12.86 -5.68
N HIS A 131 -14.39 -11.99 -4.70
CA HIS A 131 -15.73 -11.61 -4.24
C HIS A 131 -16.35 -10.55 -5.16
N ARG A 132 -17.67 -10.42 -5.09
CA ARG A 132 -18.38 -9.37 -5.83
C ARG A 132 -17.95 -7.99 -5.30
N VAL A 133 -17.49 -7.13 -6.22
CA VAL A 133 -17.22 -5.71 -5.99
C VAL A 133 -18.16 -4.86 -6.85
N GLU A 134 -18.37 -3.61 -6.47
CA GLU A 134 -19.25 -2.68 -7.19
C GLU A 134 -18.56 -2.03 -8.38
N THR A 135 -17.27 -1.74 -8.26
CA THR A 135 -16.49 -1.06 -9.31
C THR A 135 -15.14 -1.74 -9.54
N SER A 136 -14.62 -1.64 -10.76
CA SER A 136 -13.27 -2.10 -11.08
C SER A 136 -12.20 -1.35 -10.29
N ASN A 137 -12.47 -0.09 -9.91
CA ASN A 137 -11.56 0.67 -9.06
C ASN A 137 -11.36 -0.01 -7.69
N THR A 138 -12.46 -0.43 -7.05
CA THR A 138 -12.39 -1.18 -5.79
C THR A 138 -11.56 -2.46 -5.94
N GLN A 139 -11.80 -3.24 -7.01
CA GLN A 139 -11.03 -4.46 -7.25
C GLN A 139 -9.55 -4.17 -7.46
N ASN A 140 -9.21 -3.14 -8.24
CA ASN A 140 -7.83 -2.73 -8.47
C ASN A 140 -7.11 -2.38 -7.16
N HIS A 141 -7.79 -1.70 -6.23
CA HIS A 141 -7.24 -1.45 -4.90
C HIS A 141 -7.06 -2.73 -4.08
N HIS A 142 -8.06 -3.63 -4.09
CA HIS A 142 -7.99 -4.91 -3.36
C HIS A 142 -6.87 -5.83 -3.85
N LEU A 143 -6.42 -5.64 -5.10
CA LEU A 143 -5.29 -6.36 -5.70
C LEU A 143 -3.93 -5.72 -5.39
N ARG A 144 -3.87 -4.57 -4.71
CA ARG A 144 -2.60 -4.01 -4.20
C ARG A 144 -2.18 -4.77 -2.94
N LEU A 145 -0.86 -4.95 -2.73
CA LEU A 145 -0.37 -5.61 -1.52
C LEU A 145 -0.63 -4.71 -0.29
N PRO A 146 -1.43 -5.16 0.69
CA PRO A 146 -1.59 -4.40 1.91
C PRO A 146 -0.31 -4.47 2.77
N PRO A 147 0.06 -3.41 3.50
CA PRO A 147 1.21 -3.46 4.40
C PRO A 147 0.96 -4.42 5.56
N THR A 148 2.04 -5.00 6.10
CA THR A 148 2.01 -5.68 7.40
C THR A 148 1.33 -4.78 8.44
N LEU A 149 0.46 -5.34 9.27
CA LEU A 149 -0.33 -4.60 10.26
C LEU A 149 -0.38 -5.37 11.58
N GLY A 150 0.00 -4.70 12.66
CA GLY A 150 -0.13 -5.16 14.03
C GLY A 150 1.05 -5.96 14.60
N SER A 151 2.19 -6.00 13.89
CA SER A 151 3.41 -6.74 14.29
C SER A 151 4.70 -5.91 14.21
N TRP A 152 4.60 -4.58 14.19
CA TRP A 152 5.76 -3.69 14.12
C TRP A 152 6.37 -3.40 15.49
N GLU A 153 7.68 -3.13 15.54
CA GLU A 153 8.38 -2.71 16.77
C GLU A 153 7.91 -1.33 17.24
N ARG A 154 7.73 -0.39 16.31
CA ARG A 154 7.11 0.92 16.58
C ARG A 154 5.59 0.79 16.49
N ASP A 155 4.89 1.63 17.24
CA ASP A 155 3.42 1.65 17.23
C ASP A 155 2.91 2.06 15.84
N ASP A 156 2.33 1.09 15.13
CA ASP A 156 1.73 1.29 13.81
C ASP A 156 0.30 1.81 13.88
N MET A 157 -0.19 2.18 15.08
CA MET A 157 -1.58 2.53 15.33
C MET A 157 -2.55 1.40 14.93
N GLY A 158 -2.04 0.17 14.83
CA GLY A 158 -2.77 -1.06 14.56
C GLY A 158 -3.72 -1.44 15.69
N LEU A 159 -4.63 -2.35 15.38
CA LEU A 159 -5.60 -2.86 16.33
C LEU A 159 -5.24 -4.27 16.76
N GLU A 160 -5.76 -4.69 17.91
CA GLU A 160 -5.71 -6.10 18.26
C GLU A 160 -6.63 -6.94 17.36
N LEU A 161 -7.72 -6.34 16.88
CA LEU A 161 -8.82 -6.99 16.17
C LEU A 161 -8.60 -7.14 14.66
N ALA A 162 -7.52 -6.57 14.11
CA ALA A 162 -7.21 -6.63 12.69
C ALA A 162 -5.70 -6.77 12.50
N THR A 163 -5.27 -7.78 11.76
CA THR A 163 -3.85 -8.06 11.52
C THR A 163 -3.62 -8.45 10.07
N ILE A 164 -2.48 -8.02 9.53
CA ILE A 164 -2.01 -8.41 8.20
C ILE A 164 -0.59 -8.93 8.38
N THR A 165 -0.37 -10.18 8.02
CA THR A 165 0.90 -10.87 8.24
C THR A 165 1.44 -11.44 6.94
N TYR A 166 2.76 -11.49 6.86
CA TYR A 166 3.51 -12.16 5.81
C TYR A 166 4.49 -13.14 6.44
N SER A 167 4.60 -14.33 5.87
CA SER A 167 5.49 -15.37 6.39
C SER A 167 6.00 -16.28 5.29
N ILE A 168 7.22 -16.79 5.50
CA ILE A 168 7.68 -18.01 4.87
C ILE A 168 7.18 -19.19 5.71
N GLU A 169 6.49 -20.13 5.07
CA GLU A 169 5.97 -21.34 5.71
C GLU A 169 6.58 -22.56 5.03
N ALA A 170 7.21 -23.44 5.82
CA ALA A 170 7.76 -24.69 5.35
C ALA A 170 7.02 -25.86 5.98
N TRP A 171 6.56 -26.77 5.13
CA TRP A 171 5.80 -27.95 5.52
C TRP A 171 6.47 -29.18 4.98
N MET A 172 6.62 -30.17 5.84
CA MET A 172 7.28 -31.42 5.52
C MET A 172 6.48 -32.60 6.03
N SER A 173 6.36 -33.63 5.18
CA SER A 173 5.70 -34.89 5.54
C SER A 173 6.52 -36.08 5.08
N GLY A 174 6.57 -37.12 5.90
CA GLY A 174 7.14 -38.40 5.49
C GLY A 174 6.86 -39.51 6.48
N LYS A 175 7.46 -40.67 6.24
CA LYS A 175 7.31 -41.85 7.09
C LYS A 175 8.62 -42.18 7.77
N SER A 176 8.57 -42.35 9.08
CA SER A 176 9.68 -42.86 9.86
C SER A 176 10.04 -44.27 9.40
N LEU A 177 11.34 -44.55 9.25
CA LEU A 177 11.82 -45.85 8.83
C LEU A 177 11.85 -46.88 9.97
N THR A 178 11.76 -46.43 11.24
CA THR A 178 11.85 -47.31 12.41
C THR A 178 10.50 -47.84 12.87
N ASP A 179 9.46 -46.99 12.84
CA ASP A 179 8.13 -47.29 13.40
C ASP A 179 7.00 -47.07 12.36
N SER A 180 7.34 -46.76 11.11
CA SER A 180 6.39 -46.43 10.02
C SER A 180 5.40 -45.30 10.36
N ALA A 181 5.65 -44.54 11.44
CA ALA A 181 4.79 -43.44 11.85
C ALA A 181 4.90 -42.28 10.85
N THR A 182 3.79 -41.58 10.62
CA THR A 182 3.79 -40.36 9.81
C THR A 182 4.40 -39.21 10.61
N LEU A 183 5.47 -38.63 10.09
CA LEU A 183 6.12 -37.44 10.65
C LEU A 183 5.65 -36.21 9.89
N ARG A 184 5.26 -35.17 10.61
CA ARG A 184 4.92 -33.86 10.07
C ARG A 184 5.74 -32.81 10.79
N LEU A 185 6.47 -32.03 10.01
CA LEU A 185 7.30 -30.93 10.50
C LEU A 185 6.86 -29.64 9.83
N GLU A 186 6.86 -28.57 10.62
CA GLU A 186 6.40 -27.26 10.21
C GLU A 186 7.35 -26.21 10.75
N ALA A 187 7.68 -25.22 9.93
CA ALA A 187 8.45 -24.06 10.35
C ALA A 187 7.83 -22.79 9.77
N TYR A 188 7.93 -21.71 10.52
CA TYR A 188 7.33 -20.43 10.18
C TYR A 188 8.32 -19.30 10.46
N GLN A 189 8.54 -18.43 9.49
CA GLN A 189 9.36 -17.23 9.65
C GLN A 189 8.60 -16.01 9.15
N ALA A 190 8.24 -15.10 10.07
CA ALA A 190 7.54 -13.87 9.73
C ALA A 190 8.48 -12.88 9.03
N VAL A 191 7.91 -12.08 8.13
CA VAL A 191 8.58 -10.98 7.43
C VAL A 191 7.68 -9.76 7.38
N ASN A 192 8.28 -8.56 7.37
CA ASN A 192 7.51 -7.32 7.23
C ASN A 192 7.47 -6.88 5.78
N VAL A 193 6.28 -6.63 5.25
CA VAL A 193 6.09 -6.20 3.86
C VAL A 193 5.36 -4.87 3.84
N ILE A 194 5.86 -3.93 3.03
CA ILE A 194 5.11 -2.73 2.64
C ILE A 194 5.06 -2.71 1.11
N GLY A 195 3.88 -2.99 0.55
CA GLY A 195 3.66 -2.94 -0.89
C GLY A 195 3.85 -1.52 -1.43
N ALA A 196 4.33 -1.42 -2.67
CA ALA A 196 4.39 -0.13 -3.35
C ALA A 196 2.98 0.42 -3.61
N THR A 197 2.79 1.71 -3.32
CA THR A 197 1.54 2.43 -3.55
C THR A 197 1.81 3.75 -4.28
N PHE A 198 0.86 4.13 -5.12
CA PHE A 198 0.87 5.39 -5.85
C PHE A 198 -0.18 6.33 -5.27
N GLU A 199 0.02 7.63 -5.48
CA GLU A 199 -0.96 8.63 -5.14
C GLU A 199 -2.21 8.46 -6.01
N ASP A 200 -3.36 8.28 -5.36
CA ASP A 200 -4.65 8.26 -6.03
C ASP A 200 -5.17 9.71 -6.20
N PRO A 201 -6.10 9.96 -7.14
CA PRO A 201 -6.68 11.29 -7.32
C PRO A 201 -7.31 11.85 -6.03
N PRO A 202 -7.38 13.18 -5.88
CA PRO A 202 -8.09 13.80 -4.77
C PRO A 202 -9.53 13.29 -4.65
N LEU A 203 -10.00 13.14 -3.41
CA LEU A 203 -11.35 12.68 -3.15
C LEU A 203 -12.36 13.69 -3.71
N SER A 204 -13.38 13.18 -4.40
CA SER A 204 -14.55 13.98 -4.77
C SER A 204 -15.41 14.18 -3.53
N LEU A 205 -15.18 15.28 -2.83
CA LEU A 205 -15.91 15.62 -1.61
C LEU A 205 -17.18 16.38 -1.98
N ASP A 206 -18.35 15.74 -1.83
CA ASP A 206 -19.63 16.40 -2.00
C ASP A 206 -19.94 17.35 -0.82
N HIS A 207 -20.83 18.33 -1.04
CA HIS A 207 -21.21 19.29 0.00
C HIS A 207 -21.91 18.64 1.21
N GLU A 208 -22.38 17.41 1.07
CA GLU A 208 -23.02 16.64 2.14
C GLU A 208 -22.06 15.75 2.92
N ASN A 209 -20.76 15.73 2.57
CA ASN A 209 -19.78 14.90 3.25
C ASN A 209 -19.46 15.47 4.64
N ARG A 210 -20.10 14.92 5.68
CA ARG A 210 -19.86 15.32 7.08
C ARG A 210 -18.50 14.86 7.63
N ALA A 211 -17.79 14.02 6.89
CA ALA A 211 -16.53 13.43 7.32
C ALA A 211 -15.36 14.42 7.34
N TYR A 212 -15.42 15.42 6.47
CA TYR A 212 -14.35 16.38 6.26
C TYR A 212 -14.90 17.79 6.36
N THR A 213 -14.28 18.60 7.20
CA THR A 213 -14.57 20.01 7.33
C THR A 213 -13.50 20.77 6.55
N LEU A 214 -13.69 20.89 5.24
CA LEU A 214 -12.76 21.66 4.40
C LEU A 214 -12.90 23.16 4.63
N GLN A 215 -14.02 23.63 5.19
CA GLN A 215 -14.26 25.05 5.36
C GLN A 215 -14.98 25.33 6.68
N GLN A 216 -14.52 26.37 7.39
CA GLN A 216 -15.21 26.91 8.55
C GLN A 216 -15.14 28.44 8.55
N SER A 217 -16.18 29.09 9.05
CA SER A 217 -16.19 30.54 9.30
C SER A 217 -16.59 30.85 10.73
N CYS A 218 -16.03 31.91 11.29
CA CYS A 218 -16.38 32.40 12.61
C CYS A 218 -16.23 33.92 12.68
N ASN A 219 -16.96 34.55 13.59
CA ASN A 219 -16.81 35.97 13.87
C ASN A 219 -15.57 36.19 14.74
N VAL A 220 -14.85 37.26 14.47
CA VAL A 220 -13.67 37.71 15.21
C VAL A 220 -14.11 38.83 16.14
N GLY A 221 -13.69 38.80 17.40
CA GLY A 221 -13.93 39.89 18.35
C GLY A 221 -12.86 39.89 19.42
N THR A 222 -12.30 41.06 19.67
CA THR A 222 -11.22 41.29 20.64
C THR A 222 -11.66 41.18 22.11
N HIS A 223 -12.95 41.39 22.42
CA HIS A 223 -13.47 41.33 23.79
C HIS A 223 -14.77 40.52 23.91
N LEU A 224 -14.89 39.72 24.98
CA LEU A 224 -16.17 39.16 25.44
C LEU A 224 -17.13 40.35 25.65
N LEU A 225 -18.24 40.41 24.91
CA LEU A 225 -19.29 41.46 24.89
C LEU A 225 -19.10 42.65 23.93
N SER A 226 -18.05 42.70 23.11
CA SER A 226 -17.87 43.74 22.07
C SER A 226 -18.52 43.36 20.72
N PRO A 227 -18.91 44.34 19.87
CA PRO A 227 -19.30 44.06 18.49
C PRO A 227 -18.13 43.44 17.72
N SER A 228 -18.42 42.49 16.84
CA SER A 228 -17.41 41.73 16.09
C SER A 228 -16.54 42.64 15.22
N ASP A 229 -15.22 42.42 15.24
CA ASP A 229 -14.23 43.09 14.40
C ASP A 229 -14.32 42.65 12.92
N GLY A 230 -15.02 41.54 12.66
CA GLY A 230 -15.23 41.03 11.31
C GLY A 230 -15.49 39.54 11.31
N LYS A 231 -15.65 38.97 10.12
CA LYS A 231 -15.82 37.54 9.91
C LYS A 231 -14.58 36.95 9.26
N ILE A 232 -14.04 35.89 9.84
CA ILE A 232 -12.95 35.11 9.25
C ILE A 232 -13.48 33.77 8.74
N LYS A 233 -13.01 33.38 7.57
CA LYS A 233 -13.28 32.09 6.94
C LYS A 233 -11.95 31.44 6.57
N ALA A 234 -11.83 30.15 6.83
CA ALA A 234 -10.72 29.33 6.37
C ALA A 234 -11.26 28.19 5.50
N THR A 235 -10.55 27.92 4.40
CA THR A 235 -10.85 26.85 3.44
C THR A 235 -9.56 26.06 3.17
N ALA A 236 -9.52 24.79 3.51
CA ALA A 236 -8.41 23.89 3.23
C ALA A 236 -8.64 23.10 1.93
N ALA A 237 -7.55 22.80 1.23
CA ALA A 237 -7.53 21.86 0.11
C ALA A 237 -6.95 20.51 0.55
N GLN A 238 -7.29 19.44 -0.16
CA GLN A 238 -6.63 18.15 0.04
C GLN A 238 -5.13 18.28 -0.29
N PRO A 239 -4.23 17.97 0.65
CA PRO A 239 -2.80 17.99 0.39
C PRO A 239 -2.37 16.85 -0.54
N GLY A 240 -1.21 17.01 -1.17
CA GLY A 240 -0.54 15.90 -1.85
C GLY A 240 -0.14 14.79 -0.88
N ALA A 241 0.09 13.59 -1.41
CA ALA A 241 0.42 12.42 -0.60
C ALA A 241 1.74 12.57 0.17
N ILE A 242 1.74 12.08 1.42
CA ILE A 242 2.96 11.94 2.22
C ILE A 242 3.75 10.75 1.69
N ARG A 243 4.98 11.00 1.25
CA ARG A 243 5.88 9.96 0.75
C ARG A 243 6.72 9.39 1.89
N LEU A 244 6.63 8.08 2.07
CA LEU A 244 7.55 7.32 2.91
C LEU A 244 8.88 7.14 2.19
N THR A 245 9.97 7.04 2.94
CA THR A 245 11.27 6.63 2.41
C THR A 245 11.23 5.16 1.96
N ASN A 246 12.18 4.75 1.12
CA ASN A 246 12.22 3.38 0.59
C ASN A 246 12.40 2.31 1.68
N ASP A 247 12.99 2.68 2.82
CA ASP A 247 13.11 1.82 4.01
C ASP A 247 11.82 1.79 4.85
N GLY A 248 10.77 2.54 4.46
CA GLY A 248 9.47 2.66 5.13
C GLY A 248 9.47 3.39 6.46
N TYR A 249 10.63 3.70 7.05
CA TYR A 249 10.74 4.17 8.44
C TYR A 249 10.67 5.68 8.63
N ARG A 250 10.80 6.46 7.56
CA ARG A 250 10.73 7.92 7.59
C ARG A 250 9.71 8.42 6.58
N ALA A 251 9.30 9.66 6.74
CA ALA A 251 8.37 10.32 5.86
C ALA A 251 8.90 11.72 5.52
N GLY A 252 8.63 12.17 4.29
CA GLY A 252 8.87 13.55 3.89
C GLY A 252 8.00 14.53 4.68
N ARG A 253 8.43 15.80 4.71
CA ARG A 253 7.57 16.90 5.17
C ARG A 253 6.43 17.07 4.17
N PHE A 254 5.28 17.54 4.66
CA PHE A 254 4.12 17.83 3.81
C PHE A 254 3.50 19.17 4.22
N THR A 255 2.71 19.76 3.33
CA THR A 255 1.97 20.99 3.61
C THR A 255 0.48 20.77 3.40
N VAL A 256 -0.34 21.46 4.21
CA VAL A 256 -1.78 21.56 3.97
C VAL A 256 -2.09 22.98 3.50
N PRO A 257 -2.54 23.17 2.24
CA PRO A 257 -2.91 24.48 1.74
C PRO A 257 -4.19 24.98 2.42
N VAL A 258 -4.16 26.20 2.94
CA VAL A 258 -5.31 26.87 3.54
C VAL A 258 -5.48 28.28 2.97
N GLY A 259 -6.61 28.53 2.33
CA GLY A 259 -7.08 29.86 1.99
C GLY A 259 -7.81 30.52 3.16
N LEU A 260 -7.50 31.78 3.44
CA LEU A 260 -8.15 32.62 4.44
C LEU A 260 -8.90 33.76 3.75
N THR A 261 -10.07 34.09 4.29
CA THR A 261 -10.84 35.27 3.91
C THR A 261 -11.22 36.01 5.18
N PHE A 262 -10.91 37.30 5.25
CA PHE A 262 -11.31 38.18 6.34
C PHE A 262 -12.20 39.31 5.81
N GLU A 263 -13.37 39.43 6.41
CA GLU A 263 -14.38 40.44 6.11
C GLU A 263 -14.47 41.38 7.31
N PRO A 264 -13.82 42.56 7.27
CA PRO A 264 -13.83 43.47 8.40
C PRO A 264 -15.25 44.02 8.63
N SER A 265 -15.57 44.39 9.87
CA SER A 265 -16.83 45.09 10.18
C SER A 265 -16.77 46.59 9.90
N SER A 266 -15.57 47.16 9.80
CA SER A 266 -15.33 48.55 9.36
C SER A 266 -14.01 48.69 8.60
N VAL A 267 -13.85 49.75 7.80
CA VAL A 267 -12.64 49.98 6.98
C VAL A 267 -11.36 50.23 7.79
N ASN A 268 -11.47 50.54 9.08
CA ASN A 268 -10.33 50.83 9.95
C ASN A 268 -9.77 49.57 10.63
N ILE A 269 -10.42 48.42 10.45
CA ILE A 269 -10.01 47.17 11.10
C ILE A 269 -8.96 46.47 10.26
N ILE A 270 -7.79 46.28 10.87
CA ILE A 270 -6.65 45.62 10.24
C ILE A 270 -6.84 44.10 10.37
N PRO A 271 -6.57 43.32 9.31
CA PRO A 271 -6.69 41.88 9.37
C PRO A 271 -5.68 41.26 10.35
N PRO A 272 -6.01 40.12 11.01
CA PRO A 272 -5.12 39.45 11.96
C PRO A 272 -3.79 39.00 11.35
N GLN A 273 -2.67 39.38 11.96
CA GLN A 273 -1.34 39.17 11.38
C GLN A 273 -0.72 37.79 11.65
N TYR A 274 -1.19 37.07 12.66
CA TYR A 274 -0.63 35.78 13.05
C TYR A 274 -1.70 34.70 13.16
N CYS A 275 -1.34 33.50 12.74
CA CYS A 275 -2.14 32.28 12.85
C CYS A 275 -1.34 31.23 13.62
N SER A 276 -1.79 30.91 14.83
CA SER A 276 -1.23 29.78 15.60
C SER A 276 -1.96 28.50 15.22
N ILE A 277 -1.21 27.45 14.93
CA ILE A 277 -1.71 26.21 14.33
C ILE A 277 -1.33 25.04 15.22
N SER A 278 -2.32 24.23 15.56
CA SER A 278 -2.08 22.88 16.05
C SER A 278 -2.70 21.87 15.10
N ALA A 279 -2.04 20.72 14.97
CA ALA A 279 -2.44 19.69 14.04
C ALA A 279 -2.37 18.31 14.69
N LYS A 280 -3.24 17.41 14.24
CA LYS A 280 -3.16 15.98 14.55
C LYS A 280 -3.43 15.18 13.28
N LEU A 281 -2.74 14.06 13.14
CA LEU A 281 -3.07 13.07 12.14
C LEU A 281 -3.94 11.98 12.78
N GLU A 282 -5.04 11.64 12.13
CA GLU A 282 -5.93 10.55 12.52
C GLU A 282 -5.76 9.39 11.54
N ALA A 283 -5.27 8.25 12.04
CA ALA A 283 -5.28 6.98 11.36
C ALA A 283 -6.62 6.28 11.61
N GLN A 284 -7.31 5.92 10.54
CA GLN A 284 -8.58 5.25 10.60
C GLN A 284 -8.47 3.86 10.00
N THR A 285 -8.72 2.84 10.80
CA THR A 285 -8.67 1.43 10.35
C THR A 285 -10.07 0.85 10.38
N LEU A 286 -10.53 0.43 9.21
CA LEU A 286 -11.75 -0.32 9.03
C LEU A 286 -11.41 -1.78 8.87
N TYR A 287 -12.24 -2.64 9.45
CA TYR A 287 -12.13 -4.08 9.31
C TYR A 287 -13.51 -4.70 9.26
N SER A 288 -13.64 -5.83 8.57
CA SER A 288 -14.93 -6.47 8.36
C SER A 288 -14.81 -7.98 8.50
N TYR A 289 -15.94 -8.63 8.83
CA TYR A 289 -16.07 -10.08 8.77
C TYR A 289 -16.34 -10.57 7.33
N GLU A 290 -17.07 -9.78 6.54
CA GLU A 290 -17.32 -10.07 5.12
C GLU A 290 -16.46 -9.17 4.21
N PRO A 291 -16.05 -9.63 3.02
CA PRO A 291 -15.31 -8.79 2.08
C PRO A 291 -16.05 -7.49 1.72
N MET A 292 -15.36 -6.34 1.84
CA MET A 292 -15.89 -5.02 1.50
C MET A 292 -16.18 -4.94 -0.01
N ARG A 293 -17.32 -4.40 -0.44
CA ARG A 293 -17.70 -4.38 -1.88
C ARG A 293 -17.35 -3.07 -2.58
N HIS A 294 -17.11 -2.03 -1.81
CA HIS A 294 -16.76 -0.68 -2.22
C HIS A 294 -15.60 -0.18 -1.37
N LEU A 295 -14.94 0.88 -1.82
CA LEU A 295 -13.98 1.58 -0.98
C LEU A 295 -14.74 2.20 0.20
N PRO A 296 -14.16 2.17 1.41
CA PRO A 296 -14.83 2.74 2.57
C PRO A 296 -14.98 4.25 2.39
N SER A 297 -16.22 4.71 2.24
CA SER A 297 -16.56 6.12 2.34
C SER A 297 -16.90 6.44 3.79
N MET A 298 -16.59 7.66 4.24
CA MET A 298 -16.91 8.05 5.61
C MET A 298 -18.43 8.16 5.88
N LYS A 299 -19.28 8.35 4.85
CA LYS A 299 -20.74 8.28 5.01
C LYS A 299 -21.20 6.89 5.45
N GLU A 300 -20.64 5.83 4.88
CA GLU A 300 -20.97 4.44 5.26
C GLU A 300 -20.43 4.07 6.64
N MET A 301 -19.34 4.72 7.05
CA MET A 301 -18.78 4.56 8.39
C MET A 301 -19.68 5.13 9.49
N GLU A 302 -20.43 6.20 9.19
CA GLU A 302 -21.45 6.74 10.09
C GLU A 302 -22.68 5.81 10.20
N ILE A 303 -22.95 5.00 9.16
CA ILE A 303 -24.09 4.06 9.10
C ILE A 303 -23.80 2.73 9.84
N ASN A 304 -22.67 2.61 10.55
CA ASN A 304 -22.26 1.41 11.31
C ASN A 304 -22.14 0.12 10.47
N CYS A 305 -22.00 0.21 9.14
CA CYS A 305 -21.86 -0.98 8.29
C CYS A 305 -20.60 -1.81 8.62
N TYR A 306 -19.54 -1.15 9.11
CA TYR A 306 -18.27 -1.78 9.45
C TYR A 306 -17.74 -1.27 10.79
N PRO A 307 -17.21 -2.15 11.66
CA PRO A 307 -16.47 -1.67 12.82
C PRO A 307 -15.22 -0.91 12.36
N TYR A 308 -15.03 0.28 12.90
CA TYR A 308 -13.85 1.09 12.64
C TYR A 308 -13.26 1.62 13.94
N ARG A 309 -11.96 1.92 13.90
CA ARG A 309 -11.26 2.58 15.02
C ARG A 309 -10.41 3.71 14.49
N ARG A 310 -10.34 4.76 15.31
CA ARG A 310 -9.53 5.96 15.07
C ARG A 310 -8.43 6.02 16.11
N LYS A 311 -7.22 6.29 15.65
CA LYS A 311 -6.04 6.57 16.47
C LYS A 311 -5.48 7.89 16.00
N THR A 312 -5.21 8.79 16.94
CA THR A 312 -4.69 10.12 16.62
C THR A 312 -3.30 10.29 17.17
N VAL A 313 -2.45 11.01 16.43
CA VAL A 313 -1.15 11.47 16.89
C VAL A 313 -1.04 12.97 16.67
N SER A 314 -0.60 13.68 17.71
CA SER A 314 -0.35 15.12 17.61
C SER A 314 0.86 15.38 16.74
N LEU A 315 0.80 16.44 15.95
CA LEU A 315 1.90 16.94 15.15
C LEU A 315 2.45 18.22 15.80
N ASP A 316 3.68 18.58 15.46
CA ASP A 316 4.31 19.76 16.03
C ASP A 316 3.51 21.03 15.68
N PRO A 317 3.22 21.90 16.66
CA PRO A 317 2.51 23.14 16.40
C PRO A 317 3.39 24.11 15.60
N SER A 318 2.76 25.00 14.86
CA SER A 318 3.45 26.05 14.11
C SER A 318 2.73 27.39 14.25
N THR A 319 3.44 28.47 13.97
CA THR A 319 2.86 29.82 13.88
C THR A 319 3.28 30.43 12.56
N ILE A 320 2.31 30.99 11.83
CA ILE A 320 2.52 31.58 10.52
C ILE A 320 2.10 33.05 10.59
N GLN A 321 2.95 33.94 10.09
CA GLN A 321 2.58 35.32 9.81
C GLN A 321 1.78 35.37 8.51
N VAL A 322 0.57 35.94 8.57
CA VAL A 322 -0.38 35.93 7.45
C VAL A 322 -0.17 37.17 6.58
N GLN A 323 0.09 36.95 5.29
CA GLN A 323 0.23 38.01 4.30
C GLN A 323 -1.11 38.25 3.59
N TRP A 324 -1.78 39.34 3.95
CA TRP A 324 -3.10 39.67 3.42
C TRP A 324 -3.03 40.51 2.14
N SER A 325 -3.88 40.18 1.18
CA SER A 325 -4.19 40.98 0.00
C SER A 325 -5.58 41.59 0.14
N GLN A 326 -5.70 42.90 -0.05
CA GLN A 326 -6.99 43.60 0.01
C GLN A 326 -7.66 43.60 -1.37
N HIS A 327 -8.98 43.40 -1.37
CA HIS A 327 -9.81 43.41 -2.58
C HIS A 327 -11.05 44.27 -2.39
N PRO A 328 -11.48 45.02 -3.42
CA PRO A 328 -12.77 45.71 -3.42
C PRO A 328 -13.92 44.70 -3.56
N ARG A 329 -15.07 44.98 -2.95
CA ARG A 329 -16.31 44.23 -3.20
C ARG A 329 -17.06 44.85 -4.38
N PRO A 330 -17.16 44.17 -5.54
CA PRO A 330 -17.83 44.74 -6.71
C PRO A 330 -19.34 44.94 -6.49
N ASP A 331 -19.96 44.15 -5.60
CA ASP A 331 -21.41 44.16 -5.36
C ASP A 331 -21.87 45.24 -4.36
N VAL A 332 -20.95 46.01 -3.79
CA VAL A 332 -21.26 47.06 -2.80
C VAL A 332 -20.98 48.43 -3.42
N VAL A 333 -21.96 48.93 -4.20
CA VAL A 333 -22.03 50.36 -4.49
C VAL A 333 -22.21 51.09 -3.15
N SER A 334 -21.37 52.09 -2.92
CA SER A 334 -21.24 52.87 -1.68
C SER A 334 -22.59 53.06 -0.97
N LYS A 335 -22.76 52.42 0.19
CA LYS A 335 -23.92 52.48 1.10
C LYS A 335 -25.20 51.76 0.63
N THR A 336 -25.18 50.44 0.52
CA THR A 336 -26.42 49.66 0.67
C THR A 336 -26.58 49.19 2.11
N ILE A 337 -27.49 49.87 2.83
CA ILE A 337 -27.96 49.45 4.15
C ILE A 337 -28.85 48.22 3.95
N ARG A 338 -28.28 47.01 4.06
CA ARG A 338 -29.09 45.83 4.32
C ARG A 338 -29.12 45.62 5.84
N HIS A 339 -30.30 45.77 6.44
CA HIS A 339 -30.58 45.43 7.84
C HIS A 339 -29.79 46.24 8.90
N GLY A 340 -29.46 47.51 8.63
CA GLY A 340 -28.86 48.40 9.65
C GLY A 340 -27.36 48.21 9.91
N HIS A 341 -26.69 47.29 9.20
CA HIS A 341 -25.24 47.09 9.30
C HIS A 341 -24.52 47.64 8.05
N CYS A 342 -23.59 48.58 8.25
CA CYS A 342 -22.70 49.04 7.18
C CYS A 342 -21.72 47.93 6.84
N VAL A 343 -21.86 47.32 5.67
CA VAL A 343 -20.90 46.33 5.16
C VAL A 343 -19.75 47.08 4.48
N PRO A 344 -18.48 46.90 4.89
CA PRO A 344 -17.36 47.56 4.23
C PRO A 344 -17.24 47.14 2.76
N PRO A 345 -16.82 48.05 1.86
CA PRO A 345 -16.63 47.76 0.44
C PRO A 345 -15.33 46.98 0.16
N ILE A 346 -14.72 46.35 1.19
CA ILE A 346 -13.43 45.67 1.10
C ILE A 346 -13.50 44.29 1.79
N PHE A 347 -12.64 43.39 1.35
CA PHE A 347 -12.32 42.15 2.05
C PHE A 347 -10.85 41.80 1.83
N HIS A 348 -10.30 40.93 2.67
CA HIS A 348 -8.92 40.50 2.58
C HIS A 348 -8.85 39.00 2.32
N THR A 349 -7.89 38.57 1.51
CA THR A 349 -7.58 37.16 1.30
C THR A 349 -6.12 36.87 1.60
N ALA A 350 -5.82 35.65 2.01
CA ALA A 350 -4.46 35.14 2.16
C ALA A 350 -4.42 33.65 1.85
N ALA A 351 -3.26 33.15 1.44
CA ALA A 351 -3.00 31.72 1.31
C ALA A 351 -1.82 31.36 2.22
N ILE A 352 -2.00 30.33 3.05
CA ILE A 352 -0.95 29.80 3.92
C ILE A 352 -0.72 28.32 3.62
N GLU A 353 0.54 27.93 3.60
CA GLU A 353 0.97 26.53 3.53
C GLU A 353 1.32 26.07 4.93
N VAL A 354 0.51 25.19 5.52
CA VAL A 354 0.73 24.71 6.89
C VAL A 354 1.78 23.59 6.88
N PRO A 355 3.02 23.81 7.35
CA PRO A 355 4.06 22.80 7.28
C PRO A 355 3.91 21.77 8.39
N LEU A 356 3.92 20.48 8.03
CA LEU A 356 3.71 19.37 8.95
C LEU A 356 4.76 18.27 8.72
N GLN A 357 5.02 17.51 9.78
CA GLN A 357 5.92 16.37 9.75
C GLN A 357 5.35 15.23 10.59
N LEU A 358 5.49 14.00 10.10
CA LEU A 358 5.05 12.81 10.83
C LEU A 358 6.05 12.45 11.94
N PRO A 359 5.59 12.11 13.16
CA PRO A 359 6.45 11.67 14.27
C PRO A 359 6.96 10.23 14.08
N THR A 360 7.75 9.99 13.04
CA THR A 360 8.21 8.65 12.65
C THR A 360 9.21 8.03 13.63
N HIS A 361 9.75 8.81 14.56
CA HIS A 361 10.64 8.32 15.63
C HIS A 361 9.90 7.43 16.66
N THR A 362 8.60 7.66 16.86
CA THR A 362 7.76 6.89 17.81
C THR A 362 6.70 6.04 17.13
N LYS A 363 6.28 6.40 15.91
CA LYS A 363 5.19 5.74 15.18
C LYS A 363 5.67 5.10 13.87
N MET A 364 5.02 4.00 13.50
CA MET A 364 5.13 3.37 12.18
C MET A 364 3.94 3.81 11.33
N PHE A 365 4.17 4.66 10.33
CA PHE A 365 3.10 5.04 9.40
C PHE A 365 3.06 4.03 8.26
N LEU A 366 1.87 3.48 8.00
CA LEU A 366 1.65 2.57 6.90
C LEU A 366 1.07 3.36 5.72
N PRO A 367 1.29 2.94 4.47
CA PRO A 367 0.58 3.51 3.35
C PRO A 367 -0.93 3.43 3.52
N THR A 368 -1.66 4.35 2.91
CA THR A 368 -3.09 4.23 2.68
C THR A 368 -3.34 2.98 1.84
N PHE A 369 -4.19 2.07 2.31
CA PHE A 369 -4.44 0.81 1.62
C PHE A 369 -5.90 0.36 1.79
N TYR A 370 -6.34 -0.45 0.83
CA TYR A 370 -7.65 -1.08 0.85
C TYR A 370 -7.49 -2.55 0.44
N SER A 371 -7.92 -3.46 1.29
CA SER A 371 -7.95 -4.90 1.02
C SER A 371 -9.36 -5.44 1.26
N CYS A 372 -9.62 -6.67 0.84
CA CYS A 372 -10.93 -7.30 1.00
C CYS A 372 -11.50 -7.18 2.42
N LEU A 373 -10.67 -7.33 3.47
CA LEU A 373 -11.14 -7.35 4.87
C LEU A 373 -10.72 -6.14 5.71
N ILE A 374 -9.64 -5.44 5.33
CA ILE A 374 -9.04 -4.38 6.15
C ILE A 374 -8.65 -3.20 5.25
N SER A 375 -8.99 -2.00 5.67
CA SER A 375 -8.59 -0.76 4.99
C SER A 375 -8.08 0.26 5.99
N ARG A 376 -7.14 1.11 5.56
CA ARG A 376 -6.62 2.22 6.37
C ARG A 376 -6.53 3.50 5.57
N THR A 377 -7.12 4.56 6.12
CA THR A 377 -7.11 5.93 5.58
C THR A 377 -6.64 6.92 6.65
N TYR A 378 -6.28 8.13 6.22
CA TYR A 378 -5.77 9.17 7.10
C TYR A 378 -6.53 10.49 6.92
N THR A 379 -6.71 11.20 8.03
CA THR A 379 -7.31 12.54 8.06
C THR A 379 -6.40 13.47 8.84
N THR A 380 -6.06 14.61 8.25
CA THR A 380 -5.33 15.69 8.93
C THR A 380 -6.34 16.66 9.54
N HIS A 381 -6.33 16.79 10.86
CA HIS A 381 -7.15 17.76 11.57
C HIS A 381 -6.29 18.97 11.94
N LEU A 382 -6.69 20.15 11.49
CA LEU A 382 -6.06 21.43 11.79
C LEU A 382 -6.95 22.24 12.74
N VAL A 383 -6.30 22.92 13.67
CA VAL A 383 -6.91 23.94 14.52
C VAL A 383 -6.13 25.23 14.33
N LEU A 384 -6.76 26.18 13.64
CA LEU A 384 -6.23 27.52 13.40
C LEU A 384 -6.77 28.45 14.47
N ASN A 385 -5.88 29.12 15.20
CA ASN A 385 -6.23 30.16 16.17
C ASN A 385 -5.79 31.50 15.59
N ILE A 386 -6.77 32.33 15.22
CA ILE A 386 -6.56 33.62 14.56
C ILE A 386 -7.37 34.67 15.33
N ALA A 387 -6.69 35.68 15.88
CA ALA A 387 -7.30 36.75 16.69
C ALA A 387 -8.25 36.22 17.80
N GLY A 388 -7.80 35.20 18.55
CA GLY A 388 -8.58 34.59 19.63
C GLY A 388 -9.68 33.62 19.18
N THR A 389 -10.00 33.58 17.88
CA THR A 389 -11.03 32.69 17.31
C THR A 389 -10.41 31.37 16.83
N ARG A 390 -11.12 30.26 17.07
CA ARG A 390 -10.69 28.91 16.71
C ARG A 390 -11.48 28.36 15.51
N LEU A 391 -10.77 28.10 14.41
CA LEU A 391 -11.28 27.41 13.22
C LEU A 391 -10.74 25.98 13.19
N ARG A 392 -11.58 25.00 12.90
CA ARG A 392 -11.23 23.58 12.82
C ARG A 392 -11.47 23.10 11.39
N LEU A 393 -10.42 22.54 10.79
CA LEU A 393 -10.49 21.97 9.45
C LEU A 393 -10.09 20.50 9.52
N SER A 394 -10.69 19.65 8.70
CA SER A 394 -10.28 18.25 8.54
C SER A 394 -10.20 17.91 7.06
N THR A 395 -9.04 17.43 6.63
CA THR A 395 -8.74 17.12 5.22
C THR A 395 -8.30 15.67 5.08
N PRO A 396 -8.72 14.95 4.02
CA PRO A 396 -8.17 13.63 3.73
C PRO A 396 -6.69 13.76 3.35
N ILE A 397 -5.89 12.78 3.72
CA ILE A 397 -4.49 12.71 3.29
C ILE A 397 -4.11 11.26 2.97
N GLN A 398 -3.26 11.10 1.96
CA GLN A 398 -2.73 9.80 1.58
C GLN A 398 -1.31 9.65 2.11
N ILE A 399 -0.96 8.44 2.56
CA ILE A 399 0.43 8.06 2.81
C ILE A 399 0.79 7.02 1.74
N ILE A 400 1.93 7.18 1.09
CA ILE A 400 2.37 6.30 0.01
C ILE A 400 3.81 5.84 0.20
N LEU A 401 4.14 4.67 -0.38
CA LEU A 401 5.50 4.20 -0.54
C LEU A 401 5.72 3.91 -2.03
N GLU A 402 6.46 4.77 -2.71
CA GLU A 402 6.75 4.58 -4.12
C GLU A 402 7.77 3.44 -4.32
N PRO A 403 7.71 2.73 -5.46
CA PRO A 403 8.70 1.71 -5.77
C PRO A 403 10.08 2.34 -5.94
N SER A 404 11.12 1.68 -5.40
CA SER A 404 12.49 2.14 -5.60
C SER A 404 12.89 1.97 -7.08
N GLN A 405 13.51 3.00 -7.69
CA GLN A 405 14.04 2.89 -9.06
C GLN A 405 15.24 1.92 -9.17
N ALA A 406 15.86 1.55 -8.05
CA ALA A 406 16.98 0.61 -8.01
C ALA A 406 16.51 -0.85 -8.26
N ASP A 407 15.30 -1.20 -7.80
CA ASP A 407 14.76 -2.56 -7.93
C ASP A 407 14.10 -2.82 -9.29
N SER A 408 13.86 -1.78 -10.09
CA SER A 408 13.34 -1.90 -11.47
C SER A 408 14.45 -2.15 -12.50
N ARG A 409 15.72 -1.86 -12.18
CA ARG A 409 16.87 -2.19 -13.05
C ARG A 409 17.36 -3.63 -12.89
N SER A 410 17.10 -4.28 -11.75
CA SER A 410 17.40 -5.71 -11.55
C SER A 410 16.33 -6.64 -12.12
N ALA A 411 15.17 -6.11 -12.52
CA ALA A 411 14.05 -6.85 -13.08
C ALA A 411 14.03 -6.91 -14.62
N LEU A 412 14.99 -6.29 -15.30
CA LEU A 412 15.18 -6.42 -16.75
C LEU A 412 16.48 -7.20 -16.97
N PRO A 413 16.47 -8.32 -17.71
CA PRO A 413 17.71 -8.94 -18.13
C PRO A 413 18.46 -7.94 -19.01
N GLU A 414 19.69 -7.57 -18.60
CA GLU A 414 20.62 -6.92 -19.51
C GLU A 414 20.78 -7.85 -20.72
N ASN A 415 20.33 -7.34 -21.87
CA ASN A 415 20.58 -7.88 -23.20
C ASN A 415 19.96 -9.27 -23.55
N PRO A 416 18.74 -9.31 -24.12
CA PRO A 416 18.10 -10.55 -24.60
C PRO A 416 18.89 -11.30 -25.70
N ARG A 417 19.92 -10.66 -26.28
CA ARG A 417 20.76 -11.27 -27.34
C ARG A 417 21.88 -12.15 -26.79
N GLU A 418 22.31 -11.94 -25.54
CA GLU A 418 23.36 -12.76 -24.92
C GLU A 418 22.78 -14.03 -24.30
N THR A 419 21.59 -13.96 -23.71
CA THR A 419 20.87 -15.14 -23.19
C THR A 419 20.48 -16.13 -24.31
N CYS A 420 20.15 -15.62 -25.51
CA CYS A 420 19.93 -16.49 -26.68
C CYS A 420 21.22 -17.16 -27.18
N ARG A 421 22.37 -16.50 -27.06
CA ARG A 421 23.66 -17.08 -27.47
C ARG A 421 24.12 -18.18 -26.52
N GLU A 422 24.00 -17.99 -25.21
CA GLU A 422 24.34 -19.02 -24.23
C GLU A 422 23.43 -20.24 -24.30
N LEU A 423 22.11 -20.05 -24.43
CA LEU A 423 21.17 -21.17 -24.57
C LEU A 423 21.37 -21.95 -25.89
N SER A 424 21.76 -21.26 -26.97
CA SER A 424 22.10 -21.93 -28.24
C SER A 424 23.42 -22.70 -28.17
N LEU A 425 24.43 -22.20 -27.45
CA LEU A 425 25.71 -22.91 -27.22
C LEU A 425 25.52 -24.15 -26.33
N ILE A 426 24.70 -24.04 -25.28
CA ILE A 426 24.35 -25.18 -24.41
C ILE A 426 23.57 -26.23 -25.19
N ALA A 427 22.61 -25.83 -26.05
CA ALA A 427 21.87 -26.76 -26.90
C ALA A 427 22.78 -27.47 -27.93
N VAL A 428 23.73 -26.76 -28.53
CA VAL A 428 24.72 -27.34 -29.46
C VAL A 428 25.66 -28.31 -28.73
N GLN A 429 26.08 -28.00 -27.50
CA GLN A 429 26.94 -28.90 -26.70
C GLN A 429 26.19 -30.17 -26.25
N ILE A 430 24.91 -30.05 -25.90
CA ILE A 430 24.05 -31.19 -25.53
C ILE A 430 23.78 -32.08 -26.77
N LEU A 431 23.52 -31.48 -27.93
CA LEU A 431 23.32 -32.22 -29.18
C LEU A 431 24.61 -32.89 -29.70
N ALA A 432 25.77 -32.25 -29.53
CA ALA A 432 27.07 -32.84 -29.87
C ALA A 432 27.41 -34.03 -28.96
N ASN A 433 27.13 -33.93 -27.65
CA ASN A 433 27.31 -35.03 -26.71
C ASN A 433 26.33 -36.19 -26.96
N TRP A 434 25.11 -35.90 -27.42
CA TRP A 434 24.13 -36.91 -27.79
C TRP A 434 24.49 -37.62 -29.10
N ALA A 435 25.00 -36.90 -30.10
CA ALA A 435 25.47 -37.47 -31.37
C ALA A 435 26.70 -38.37 -31.21
N GLY A 436 27.56 -38.12 -30.21
CA GLY A 436 28.71 -38.96 -29.87
C GLY A 436 28.35 -40.33 -29.24
N GLN A 437 27.10 -40.53 -28.81
CA GLN A 437 26.65 -41.76 -28.13
C GLN A 437 25.80 -42.70 -29.00
N VAL A 438 25.48 -42.35 -30.25
CA VAL A 438 24.59 -43.14 -31.11
C VAL A 438 25.36 -43.79 -32.28
N ARG A 439 25.24 -45.12 -32.39
CA ARG A 439 25.85 -45.96 -33.46
C ARG A 439 25.43 -45.51 -34.88
N PRO A 440 26.25 -45.77 -35.93
CA PRO A 440 26.30 -44.97 -37.16
C PRO A 440 25.18 -45.20 -38.20
N ILE A 441 24.00 -45.72 -37.82
CA ILE A 441 22.93 -46.03 -38.80
C ILE A 441 21.78 -44.99 -38.80
N PHE A 442 21.76 -44.05 -37.86
CA PHE A 442 20.72 -43.00 -37.79
C PHE A 442 21.16 -41.59 -38.24
N SER A 443 22.38 -41.44 -38.77
CA SER A 443 23.01 -40.14 -39.03
C SER A 443 22.34 -39.30 -40.13
N ILE A 444 21.66 -39.91 -41.11
CA ILE A 444 21.17 -39.16 -42.29
C ILE A 444 19.80 -38.49 -42.07
N LYS A 445 18.96 -38.98 -41.14
CA LYS A 445 17.62 -38.40 -40.90
C LYS A 445 17.63 -37.20 -39.94
N VAL A 446 18.64 -37.08 -39.08
CA VAL A 446 18.73 -35.99 -38.08
C VAL A 446 19.24 -34.69 -38.70
N SER A 447 20.15 -34.75 -39.68
CA SER A 447 20.69 -33.56 -40.35
C SER A 447 19.66 -32.78 -41.18
N ILE A 448 18.62 -33.43 -41.69
CA ILE A 448 17.57 -32.78 -42.50
C ILE A 448 16.59 -31.99 -41.63
N VAL A 449 16.29 -32.47 -40.41
CA VAL A 449 15.35 -31.81 -39.48
C VAL A 449 15.98 -30.55 -38.86
N VAL A 450 17.29 -30.57 -38.57
CA VAL A 450 18.02 -29.42 -38.03
C VAL A 450 18.17 -28.29 -39.07
N ALA A 451 18.33 -28.63 -40.36
CA ALA A 451 18.43 -27.64 -41.43
C ALA A 451 17.11 -26.88 -41.70
N CYS A 452 15.95 -27.51 -41.46
CA CYS A 452 14.65 -26.83 -41.57
C CYS A 452 14.39 -25.87 -40.41
N PHE A 453 14.81 -26.23 -39.18
CA PHE A 453 14.55 -25.40 -37.99
C PHE A 453 15.36 -24.08 -37.99
N VAL A 454 16.53 -24.05 -38.63
CA VAL A 454 17.36 -22.85 -38.74
C VAL A 454 16.85 -21.89 -39.83
N ARG A 455 16.02 -22.36 -40.78
CA ARG A 455 15.57 -21.56 -41.93
C ARG A 455 14.32 -20.70 -41.63
N ASP A 456 13.48 -21.12 -40.69
CA ASP A 456 12.22 -20.43 -40.33
C ASP A 456 12.37 -19.34 -39.24
N ALA A 457 13.56 -19.15 -38.66
CA ALA A 457 13.82 -18.15 -37.62
C ALA A 457 14.10 -16.73 -38.15
N LYS A 458 13.76 -16.41 -39.41
CA LYS A 458 13.86 -15.04 -39.97
C LYS A 458 12.46 -14.51 -40.29
N PHE A 459 11.79 -13.92 -39.30
CA PHE A 459 10.61 -13.09 -39.55
C PHE A 459 10.95 -11.59 -39.55
N THR A 460 10.32 -10.94 -40.52
CA THR A 460 10.32 -9.57 -41.01
C THR A 460 9.93 -8.49 -39.98
N LEU A 461 10.63 -7.36 -40.00
CA LEU A 461 10.26 -6.08 -39.38
C LEU A 461 9.43 -5.22 -40.36
N PRO A 462 8.39 -4.48 -39.93
CA PRO A 462 7.77 -3.44 -40.75
C PRO A 462 8.62 -2.16 -40.76
N LYS A 463 8.85 -1.60 -41.95
CA LYS A 463 9.58 -0.34 -42.19
C LYS A 463 8.75 0.88 -41.74
N ARG A 464 9.39 1.79 -41.01
CA ARG A 464 9.03 3.22 -40.93
C ARG A 464 9.22 3.86 -42.32
N GLN A 465 8.26 4.65 -42.78
CA GLN A 465 8.49 5.70 -43.77
C GLN A 465 7.77 6.98 -43.33
N ALA A 466 8.56 8.02 -43.08
CA ALA A 466 8.16 9.39 -43.22
C ALA A 466 8.61 9.88 -44.61
N ILE A 467 7.89 10.86 -45.19
CA ILE A 467 8.38 12.08 -45.85
C ILE A 467 7.47 12.55 -47.01
N ASN A 468 7.05 13.82 -46.89
CA ASN A 468 6.68 14.87 -47.87
C ASN A 468 5.36 14.86 -48.68
N ALA A 469 4.50 15.78 -48.26
CA ALA A 469 3.98 16.94 -48.99
C ALA A 469 4.19 17.04 -50.52
N LYS A 470 3.09 17.23 -51.26
CA LYS A 470 2.94 18.31 -52.25
C LYS A 470 1.46 18.57 -52.60
N ALA A 471 1.18 19.86 -52.80
CA ALA A 471 -0.12 20.49 -53.02
C ALA A 471 -0.64 20.39 -54.47
N SER A 472 -1.96 20.52 -54.63
CA SER A 472 -2.69 21.24 -55.70
C SER A 472 -4.20 20.96 -55.51
N SER A 473 -4.98 21.89 -54.97
CA SER A 473 -5.79 22.89 -55.71
C SER A 473 -6.61 22.31 -56.86
N PHE A 474 -7.94 22.24 -56.73
CA PHE A 474 -8.88 22.73 -57.75
C PHE A 474 -10.30 22.88 -57.17
N GLN A 475 -10.92 24.02 -57.51
CA GLN A 475 -12.25 24.48 -57.11
C GLN A 475 -13.37 23.77 -57.89
N GLY A 476 -14.55 23.65 -57.27
CA GLY A 476 -15.76 24.31 -57.79
C GLY A 476 -16.80 23.48 -58.57
N LEU A 477 -18.06 23.89 -58.36
CA LEU A 477 -19.33 23.54 -59.03
C LEU A 477 -19.96 22.19 -58.60
N GLY A 478 -21.23 22.10 -58.21
CA GLY A 478 -22.35 23.04 -58.22
C GLY A 478 -23.62 22.35 -58.73
N GLN A 479 -24.66 22.34 -57.88
CA GLN A 479 -26.11 22.16 -58.18
C GLN A 479 -26.56 20.81 -58.81
N GLY A 480 -27.73 20.22 -58.50
CA GLY A 480 -28.88 20.59 -57.69
C GLY A 480 -30.07 19.64 -57.99
N VAL A 481 -31.23 19.96 -57.37
CA VAL A 481 -32.61 19.49 -57.66
C VAL A 481 -33.01 18.12 -57.07
N GLY A 482 -34.18 17.90 -56.44
CA GLY A 482 -35.43 18.69 -56.32
C GLY A 482 -36.21 18.32 -55.04
N ARG A 483 -36.96 19.29 -54.47
CA ARG A 483 -38.42 19.59 -54.65
C ARG A 483 -39.33 18.73 -53.74
N ARG A 484 -39.93 19.36 -52.73
CA ARG A 484 -41.33 19.89 -52.63
C ARG A 484 -42.29 18.79 -52.12
N ALA A 485 -43.26 19.05 -51.25
CA ALA A 485 -43.98 20.29 -50.95
C ALA A 485 -44.01 20.65 -49.47
#